data_AF-A0A7F8RSI3-F1
#
_entry.id   AF-A0A7F8RSI3-F1
#
_cell.length_a   1.000
_cell.length_b   1.000
_cell.length_c   1.000
_cell.angle_alpha   90.00
_cell.angle_beta   90.00
_cell.angle_gamma   90.00
#
_symmetry.space_group_name_H-M   'P 1'
#
loop_
_entity.id
_entity.type
_entity.pdbx_description
1 polymer ?
#
loop_
_entity_poly.entity_id
_entity_poly.type
_entity_poly.pdbx_seq_one_letter_code
_entity_poly.pdbx_strand_id
1 'polypeptide(L)'
;MLFSSQAIYERLFGWIVTRINDIIEVKNYDTTVRGKNTVIGVLDIYGFEIFDNNSFEQFCINYCNEKLQQLFIQLVLKQEQEEYQREGIPWEHIDYFNNQIIVDLVEQQHKGIIAILDDACMNVGKVTDEMFLEALNSKLGKHGHFSSRKICASDKILEFDRDFRIRHYAGDVVYSVIGFIDKNKDTLFQDFKRLLYNSSNPVLKNMWPEGKLSISEVTKRPLTAATLFKNSMIALVDNLASKVTFLLRISILWPLSMVVGSACCHRFLLDICCRKCMCDLLFR
;
A
#
# COMPACT_ATOMS: atom_id res chain seq x y z
N MET A 1 13.01 21.92 -9.23
CA MET A 1 13.17 21.28 -10.56
C MET A 1 12.91 19.78 -10.52
N LEU A 2 13.47 19.00 -9.57
CA LEU A 2 13.26 17.53 -9.51
C LEU A 2 11.78 17.11 -9.28
N PHE A 3 11.06 17.78 -8.37
CA PHE A 3 9.61 17.55 -8.17
C PHE A 3 8.78 17.79 -9.45
N SER A 4 9.19 18.76 -10.27
CA SER A 4 8.51 19.10 -11.52
C SER A 4 8.68 18.02 -12.58
N SER A 5 9.86 17.41 -12.68
CA SER A 5 10.11 16.33 -13.65
C SER A 5 9.40 15.04 -13.30
N GLN A 6 9.40 14.65 -12.02
CA GLN A 6 8.74 13.43 -11.56
C GLN A 6 7.25 13.47 -11.87
N ALA A 7 6.59 14.57 -11.57
CA ALA A 7 5.15 14.66 -11.77
C ALA A 7 4.72 14.86 -13.23
N ILE A 8 5.56 15.46 -14.07
CA ILE A 8 5.33 15.45 -15.53
C ILE A 8 5.41 14.02 -16.05
N TYR A 9 6.39 13.24 -15.60
CA TYR A 9 6.54 11.84 -16.01
C TYR A 9 5.35 10.99 -15.54
N GLU A 10 4.93 11.14 -14.29
CA GLU A 10 3.77 10.45 -13.73
C GLU A 10 2.49 10.75 -14.53
N ARG A 11 2.22 12.02 -14.84
CA ARG A 11 1.05 12.40 -15.66
C ARG A 11 1.16 11.95 -17.11
N LEU A 12 2.36 11.95 -17.68
CA LEU A 12 2.58 11.42 -19.02
C LEU A 12 2.27 9.93 -19.07
N PHE A 13 2.77 9.15 -18.11
CA PHE A 13 2.48 7.73 -17.98
C PHE A 13 0.99 7.48 -17.81
N GLY A 14 0.33 8.19 -16.90
CA GLY A 14 -1.12 8.10 -16.69
C GLY A 14 -1.92 8.43 -17.96
N TRP A 15 -1.51 9.47 -18.72
CA TRP A 15 -2.14 9.81 -19.99
C TRP A 15 -1.98 8.69 -21.03
N ILE A 16 -0.80 8.08 -21.14
CA ILE A 16 -0.56 6.94 -22.04
C ILE A 16 -1.48 5.78 -21.67
N VAL A 17 -1.57 5.43 -20.39
CA VAL A 17 -2.44 4.35 -19.90
C VAL A 17 -3.91 4.64 -20.24
N THR A 18 -4.40 5.85 -19.99
CA THR A 18 -5.77 6.24 -20.36
C THR A 18 -6.01 6.13 -21.86
N ARG A 19 -5.05 6.57 -22.69
CA ARG A 19 -5.18 6.47 -24.16
C ARG A 19 -5.23 5.03 -24.64
N ILE A 20 -4.43 4.14 -24.05
CA ILE A 20 -4.46 2.71 -24.34
C ILE A 20 -5.83 2.13 -23.93
N ASN A 21 -6.31 2.47 -22.73
CA ASN A 21 -7.61 2.03 -22.24
C ASN A 21 -8.76 2.49 -23.15
N ASP A 22 -8.76 3.75 -23.60
CA ASP A 22 -9.79 4.31 -24.49
C ASP A 22 -9.88 3.59 -25.85
N ILE A 23 -8.76 3.01 -26.31
CA ILE A 23 -8.65 2.28 -27.59
C ILE A 23 -9.07 0.82 -27.41
N ILE A 24 -8.70 0.19 -26.30
CA ILE A 24 -9.01 -1.21 -26.00
C ILE A 24 -10.45 -1.38 -25.51
N GLU A 25 -11.03 -0.34 -24.90
CA GLU A 25 -12.40 -0.36 -24.39
C GLU A 25 -13.38 -0.75 -25.50
N VAL A 26 -14.13 -1.82 -25.24
CA VAL A 26 -15.14 -2.34 -26.17
C VAL A 26 -16.36 -1.42 -26.13
N LYS A 27 -16.40 -0.45 -27.05
CA LYS A 27 -17.54 0.47 -27.22
C LYS A 27 -18.68 -0.27 -27.92
N ASN A 28 -19.92 -0.07 -27.43
CA ASN A 28 -21.16 -0.71 -27.91
C ASN A 28 -21.31 -2.19 -27.54
N TYR A 29 -21.15 -2.53 -26.27
CA TYR A 29 -21.51 -3.86 -25.77
C TYR A 29 -23.03 -3.96 -25.58
N ASP A 30 -23.69 -4.72 -26.45
CA ASP A 30 -25.11 -5.03 -26.30
C ASP A 30 -25.30 -6.19 -25.30
N THR A 31 -25.74 -5.85 -24.09
CA THR A 31 -26.00 -6.82 -23.02
C THR A 31 -27.11 -7.82 -23.37
N THR A 32 -27.94 -7.53 -24.38
CA THR A 32 -29.02 -8.42 -24.81
C THR A 32 -28.53 -9.52 -25.76
N VAL A 33 -27.41 -9.31 -26.47
CA VAL A 33 -26.87 -10.24 -27.47
C VAL A 33 -25.72 -11.10 -26.92
N ARG A 34 -24.93 -10.58 -25.97
CA ARG A 34 -23.67 -11.21 -25.53
C ARG A 34 -23.63 -11.72 -24.08
N GLY A 35 -24.70 -11.54 -23.30
CA GLY A 35 -24.78 -11.97 -21.90
C GLY A 35 -24.04 -11.05 -20.92
N LYS A 36 -23.94 -11.46 -19.63
CA LYS A 36 -23.24 -10.67 -18.58
C LYS A 36 -21.75 -10.54 -18.91
N ASN A 37 -21.24 -9.31 -18.87
CA ASN A 37 -19.80 -9.03 -18.99
C ASN A 37 -19.02 -9.76 -17.90
N THR A 38 -18.28 -10.79 -18.29
CA THR A 38 -17.33 -11.47 -17.40
C THR A 38 -15.95 -10.88 -17.67
N VAL A 39 -15.31 -10.34 -16.64
CA VAL A 39 -13.98 -9.72 -16.74
C VAL A 39 -12.97 -10.59 -16.01
N ILE A 40 -11.92 -10.98 -16.73
CA ILE A 40 -10.75 -11.63 -16.14
C ILE A 40 -9.71 -10.54 -15.91
N GLY A 41 -9.37 -10.31 -14.64
CA GLY A 41 -8.32 -9.38 -14.25
C GLY A 41 -7.06 -10.13 -13.86
N VAL A 42 -5.91 -9.63 -14.29
CA VAL A 42 -4.60 -10.06 -13.78
C VAL A 42 -4.03 -8.89 -12.97
N LEU A 43 -3.74 -9.14 -11.71
CA LEU A 43 -3.14 -8.16 -10.82
C LEU A 43 -1.69 -8.55 -10.56
N ASP A 44 -0.77 -7.71 -11.00
CA ASP A 44 0.66 -7.82 -10.73
C ASP A 44 1.05 -6.77 -9.69
N ILE A 45 1.65 -7.23 -8.59
CA ILE A 45 2.00 -6.40 -7.44
C ILE A 45 3.38 -6.79 -6.92
N TYR A 46 4.11 -5.81 -6.43
CA TYR A 46 5.37 -6.06 -5.74
C TYR A 46 5.12 -6.85 -4.45
N GLY A 47 5.91 -7.91 -4.26
CA GLY A 47 5.94 -8.64 -2.99
C GLY A 47 6.51 -7.80 -1.85
N PHE A 48 6.50 -8.38 -0.65
CA PHE A 48 6.97 -7.73 0.56
C PHE A 48 8.43 -7.28 0.45
N GLU A 49 8.72 -6.00 0.75
CA GLU A 49 10.06 -5.41 0.63
C GLU A 49 10.69 -5.21 2.01
N ILE A 50 11.86 -5.81 2.20
CA ILE A 50 12.69 -5.64 3.40
C ILE A 50 14.10 -5.33 2.93
N PHE A 51 14.47 -4.06 3.02
CA PHE A 51 15.82 -3.58 2.73
C PHE A 51 16.49 -3.09 4.01
N ASP A 52 17.80 -2.79 3.92
CA ASP A 52 18.55 -2.22 5.04
C ASP A 52 18.06 -0.81 5.42
N ASN A 53 17.60 -0.04 4.43
CA ASN A 53 17.05 1.30 4.61
C ASN A 53 15.67 1.38 3.96
N ASN A 54 14.60 1.25 4.75
CA ASN A 54 13.22 1.39 4.25
C ASN A 54 12.71 2.81 4.52
N SER A 55 12.05 3.41 3.54
CA SER A 55 11.47 4.75 3.66
C SER A 55 9.96 4.73 3.37
N PHE A 56 9.36 5.90 3.10
CA PHE A 56 7.91 6.04 2.88
C PHE A 56 7.37 5.12 1.77
N GLU A 57 8.12 4.93 0.69
CA GLU A 57 7.73 4.11 -0.45
C GLU A 57 7.59 2.63 -0.05
N GLN A 58 8.59 2.09 0.67
CA GLN A 58 8.53 0.72 1.22
C GLN A 58 7.38 0.58 2.22
N PHE A 59 7.12 1.61 3.02
CA PHE A 59 5.99 1.61 3.95
C PHE A 59 4.65 1.46 3.19
N CYS A 60 4.45 2.22 2.11
CA CYS A 60 3.25 2.10 1.27
C CYS A 60 3.16 0.72 0.58
N ILE A 61 4.27 0.18 0.08
CA ILE A 61 4.33 -1.16 -0.54
C ILE A 61 3.97 -2.25 0.48
N ASN A 62 4.55 -2.20 1.67
CA ASN A 62 4.29 -3.21 2.71
C ASN A 62 2.87 -3.09 3.27
N TYR A 63 2.32 -1.87 3.40
CA TYR A 63 0.91 -1.67 3.73
C TYR A 63 -0.04 -2.25 2.68
N CYS A 64 0.27 -2.07 1.39
CA CYS A 64 -0.48 -2.70 0.29
C CYS A 64 -0.48 -4.23 0.44
N ASN A 65 0.69 -4.82 0.70
CA ASN A 65 0.83 -6.26 0.91
C ASN A 65 0.03 -6.75 2.14
N GLU A 66 0.07 -6.05 3.27
CA GLU A 66 -0.75 -6.37 4.46
C GLU A 66 -2.25 -6.41 4.12
N LYS A 67 -2.72 -5.41 3.38
CA LYS A 67 -4.14 -5.30 3.04
C LYS A 67 -4.61 -6.37 2.07
N LEU A 68 -3.78 -6.71 1.08
CA LEU A 68 -4.06 -7.80 0.13
C LEU A 68 -3.97 -9.17 0.80
N GLN A 69 -3.02 -9.35 1.72
CA GLN A 69 -2.93 -10.56 2.54
C GLN A 69 -4.19 -10.74 3.39
N GLN A 70 -4.73 -9.66 3.98
CA GLN A 70 -5.96 -9.74 4.77
C GLN A 70 -7.18 -10.11 3.91
N LEU A 71 -7.33 -9.47 2.74
CA LEU A 71 -8.39 -9.84 1.80
C LEU A 71 -8.28 -11.31 1.40
N PHE A 72 -7.07 -11.79 1.12
CA PHE A 72 -6.84 -13.18 0.73
C PHE A 72 -7.24 -14.16 1.83
N ILE A 73 -6.85 -13.91 3.08
CA ILE A 73 -7.24 -14.75 4.22
C ILE A 73 -8.77 -14.82 4.33
N GLN A 74 -9.46 -13.68 4.22
CA GLN A 74 -10.92 -13.64 4.28
C GLN A 74 -11.60 -14.42 3.15
N LEU A 75 -11.10 -14.28 1.91
CA LEU A 75 -11.66 -14.96 0.74
C LEU A 75 -11.47 -16.47 0.82
N VAL A 76 -10.27 -16.93 1.19
CA VAL A 76 -9.97 -18.37 1.32
C VAL A 76 -10.82 -18.99 2.42
N LEU A 77 -10.84 -18.40 3.62
CA LEU A 77 -11.64 -18.94 4.73
C LEU A 77 -13.13 -19.02 4.39
N LYS A 78 -13.66 -18.02 3.70
CA LYS A 78 -15.05 -18.02 3.25
C LYS A 78 -15.30 -19.14 2.23
N GLN A 79 -14.39 -19.33 1.28
CA GLN A 79 -14.51 -20.39 0.27
C GLN A 79 -14.46 -21.79 0.91
N GLU A 80 -13.55 -22.01 1.86
CA GLU A 80 -13.47 -23.27 2.60
C GLU A 80 -14.74 -23.54 3.41
N GLN A 81 -15.27 -22.52 4.12
CA GLN A 81 -16.54 -22.66 4.85
C GLN A 81 -17.70 -23.04 3.94
N GLU A 82 -17.78 -22.46 2.74
CA GLU A 82 -18.81 -22.78 1.74
C GLU A 82 -18.66 -24.21 1.20
N GLU A 83 -17.45 -24.72 1.04
CA GLU A 83 -17.19 -26.09 0.60
C GLU A 83 -17.54 -27.12 1.69
N TYR A 84 -17.10 -26.90 2.93
CA TYR A 84 -17.43 -27.77 4.06
C TYR A 84 -18.95 -27.89 4.26
N GLN A 85 -19.67 -26.77 4.15
CA GLN A 85 -21.14 -26.77 4.21
C GLN A 85 -21.78 -27.54 3.06
N ARG A 86 -21.20 -27.46 1.85
CA ARG A 86 -21.69 -28.19 0.68
C ARG A 86 -21.48 -29.70 0.82
N GLU A 87 -20.35 -30.12 1.38
CA GLU A 87 -20.02 -31.53 1.62
C GLU A 87 -20.70 -32.10 2.88
N GLY A 88 -21.34 -31.25 3.70
CA GLY A 88 -22.00 -31.66 4.93
C GLY A 88 -21.02 -31.99 6.07
N ILE A 89 -19.80 -31.47 5.99
CA ILE A 89 -18.74 -31.66 6.98
C ILE A 89 -18.87 -30.57 8.06
N PRO A 90 -18.82 -30.91 9.37
CA PRO A 90 -18.84 -29.91 10.43
C PRO A 90 -17.62 -28.98 10.34
N TRP A 91 -17.87 -27.67 10.36
CA TRP A 91 -16.80 -26.67 10.38
C TRP A 91 -16.10 -26.67 11.75
N GLU A 92 -14.79 -26.91 11.74
CA GLU A 92 -13.93 -26.71 12.90
C GLU A 92 -13.30 -25.32 12.85
N HIS A 93 -13.21 -24.65 14.01
CA HIS A 93 -12.58 -23.35 14.08
C HIS A 93 -11.07 -23.48 13.84
N ILE A 94 -10.59 -22.85 12.78
CA ILE A 94 -9.16 -22.80 12.48
C ILE A 94 -8.56 -21.56 13.12
N ASP A 95 -7.64 -21.76 14.07
CA ASP A 95 -6.84 -20.67 14.63
C ASP A 95 -5.81 -20.20 13.59
N TYR A 96 -5.97 -18.97 13.11
CA TYR A 96 -5.01 -18.33 12.23
C TYR A 96 -4.61 -16.94 12.75
N PHE A 97 -3.44 -16.47 12.34
CA PHE A 97 -3.01 -15.12 12.67
C PHE A 97 -3.78 -14.09 11.82
N ASN A 98 -4.69 -13.35 12.46
CA ASN A 98 -5.44 -12.29 11.82
C ASN A 98 -4.59 -11.00 11.74
N ASN A 99 -4.11 -10.66 10.55
CA ASN A 99 -3.28 -9.48 10.33
C ASN A 99 -4.08 -8.16 10.26
N GLN A 100 -5.40 -8.19 10.48
CA GLN A 100 -6.23 -6.99 10.62
C GLN A 100 -5.66 -6.01 11.64
N ILE A 101 -5.08 -6.50 12.74
CA ILE A 101 -4.46 -5.65 13.76
C ILE A 101 -3.31 -4.78 13.20
N ILE A 102 -2.59 -5.27 12.20
CA ILE A 102 -1.50 -4.57 11.53
C ILE A 102 -2.05 -3.58 10.51
N VAL A 103 -3.10 -3.97 9.77
CA VAL A 103 -3.82 -3.07 8.86
C VAL A 103 -4.40 -1.90 9.64
N ASP A 104 -5.06 -2.15 10.77
CA ASP A 104 -5.63 -1.13 11.65
C ASP A 104 -4.56 -0.20 12.22
N LEU A 105 -3.40 -0.74 12.65
CA LEU A 105 -2.27 0.08 13.09
C LEU A 105 -1.87 1.13 12.04
N VAL A 106 -1.93 0.78 10.76
CA VAL A 106 -1.55 1.68 9.66
C VAL A 106 -2.68 2.62 9.27
N GLU A 107 -3.90 2.11 9.06
CA GLU A 107 -4.97 2.84 8.37
C GLU A 107 -6.11 3.34 9.25
N GLN A 108 -6.16 2.93 10.53
CA GLN A 108 -7.28 3.26 11.41
C GLN A 108 -7.53 4.76 11.45
N GLN A 109 -8.79 5.14 11.23
CA GLN A 109 -9.20 6.54 11.20
C GLN A 109 -8.85 7.23 12.54
N HIS A 110 -8.19 8.40 12.46
CA HIS A 110 -7.72 9.22 13.59
C HIS A 110 -6.65 8.62 14.52
N LYS A 111 -6.29 7.33 14.38
CA LYS A 111 -5.35 6.65 15.28
C LYS A 111 -4.18 5.98 14.56
N GLY A 112 -4.36 5.55 13.32
CA GLY A 112 -3.35 4.86 12.54
C GLY A 112 -2.21 5.76 12.12
N ILE A 113 -1.11 5.14 11.67
CA ILE A 113 0.11 5.84 11.22
C ILE A 113 -0.21 6.86 10.13
N ILE A 114 -1.05 6.52 9.15
CA ILE A 114 -1.43 7.45 8.06
C ILE A 114 -2.16 8.67 8.61
N ALA A 115 -3.08 8.49 9.57
CA ALA A 115 -3.80 9.62 10.17
C ALA A 115 -2.87 10.55 10.95
N ILE A 116 -1.90 9.97 11.69
CA ILE A 116 -0.89 10.75 12.42
C ILE A 116 0.03 11.52 11.46
N LEU A 117 0.41 10.88 10.35
CA LEU A 117 1.22 11.50 9.31
C LEU A 117 0.49 12.64 8.60
N ASP A 118 -0.81 12.48 8.35
CA ASP A 118 -1.66 13.52 7.79
C ASP A 118 -1.81 14.70 8.76
N ASP A 119 -2.04 14.45 10.04
CA ASP A 119 -2.08 15.51 11.08
C ASP A 119 -0.74 16.29 11.11
N ALA A 120 0.39 15.58 11.02
CA ALA A 120 1.72 16.19 10.95
C ALA A 120 1.91 17.06 9.70
N CYS A 121 1.36 16.66 8.55
CA CYS A 121 1.38 17.46 7.32
C CYS A 121 0.45 18.68 7.37
N MET A 122 -0.63 18.61 8.14
CA MET A 122 -1.65 19.67 8.21
C MET A 122 -1.29 20.79 9.19
N ASN A 123 -0.37 20.55 10.12
CA ASN A 123 0.06 21.57 11.07
C ASN A 123 0.79 22.73 10.37
N VAL A 124 0.38 23.96 10.69
CA VAL A 124 0.92 25.21 10.09
C VAL A 124 2.30 25.58 10.67
N GLY A 125 2.72 24.90 11.74
CA GLY A 125 4.07 25.01 12.31
C GLY A 125 5.11 24.19 11.53
N LYS A 126 6.40 24.47 11.76
CA LYS A 126 7.50 23.62 11.27
C LYS A 126 7.49 22.28 12.04
N VAL A 127 6.64 21.34 11.60
CA VAL A 127 6.68 19.97 12.09
C VAL A 127 7.85 19.25 11.41
N THR A 128 8.74 18.70 12.20
CA THR A 128 9.88 17.90 11.74
C THR A 128 9.57 16.41 11.79
N ASP A 129 10.37 15.60 11.10
CA ASP A 129 10.19 14.14 11.09
C ASP A 129 10.32 13.53 12.50
N GLU A 130 11.15 14.11 13.37
CA GLU A 130 11.29 13.68 14.77
C GLU A 130 10.03 13.92 15.58
N MET A 131 9.33 15.05 15.35
CA MET A 131 8.04 15.34 15.99
C MET A 131 6.97 14.33 15.54
N PHE A 132 7.01 13.90 14.28
CA PHE A 132 6.15 12.83 13.79
C PHE A 132 6.45 11.50 14.51
N LEU A 133 7.73 11.13 14.64
CA LEU A 133 8.12 9.93 15.38
C LEU A 133 7.70 10.00 16.86
N GLU A 134 7.80 11.16 17.50
CA GLU A 134 7.32 11.35 18.87
C GLU A 134 5.80 11.18 18.99
N ALA A 135 5.04 11.70 18.03
CA ALA A 135 3.59 11.49 17.97
C ALA A 135 3.24 9.99 17.79
N LEU A 136 3.98 9.25 16.95
CA LEU A 136 3.85 7.80 16.82
C LEU A 136 4.13 7.10 18.15
N ASN A 137 5.23 7.44 18.82
CA ASN A 137 5.60 6.86 20.11
C ASN A 137 4.53 7.10 21.18
N SER A 138 3.97 8.31 21.23
CA SER A 138 2.93 8.67 22.20
C SER A 138 1.61 7.93 21.95
N LYS A 139 1.19 7.79 20.69
CA LYS A 139 -0.12 7.21 20.33
C LYS A 139 -0.09 5.69 20.20
N LEU A 140 1.01 5.14 19.66
CA LEU A 140 1.15 3.74 19.25
C LEU A 140 2.14 2.95 20.10
N GLY A 141 2.83 3.58 21.07
CA GLY A 141 3.92 2.92 21.80
C GLY A 141 3.53 1.73 22.68
N LYS A 142 2.23 1.50 22.91
CA LYS A 142 1.70 0.32 23.60
C LYS A 142 1.25 -0.79 22.65
N HIS A 143 1.27 -0.55 21.34
CA HIS A 143 0.78 -1.49 20.35
C HIS A 143 1.82 -2.59 20.10
N GLY A 144 1.42 -3.87 20.19
CA GLY A 144 2.34 -5.01 20.12
C GLY A 144 3.11 -5.16 18.79
N HIS A 145 2.65 -4.49 17.74
CA HIS A 145 3.29 -4.46 16.41
C HIS A 145 4.08 -3.18 16.12
N PHE A 146 4.11 -2.22 17.04
CA PHE A 146 4.86 -0.98 16.87
C PHE A 146 5.98 -0.90 17.90
N SER A 147 7.18 -0.52 17.47
CA SER A 147 8.29 -0.25 18.37
C SER A 147 9.21 0.83 17.81
N SER A 148 9.94 1.49 18.68
CA SER A 148 10.97 2.47 18.33
C SER A 148 12.09 2.39 19.35
N ARG A 149 13.20 3.07 19.11
CA ARG A 149 14.31 3.10 20.07
C ARG A 149 13.91 3.68 21.44
N LYS A 150 12.98 4.64 21.48
CA LYS A 150 12.50 5.27 22.71
C LYS A 150 11.64 4.33 23.55
N ILE A 151 10.93 3.40 22.90
CA ILE A 151 10.08 2.39 23.57
C ILE A 151 10.93 1.17 23.98
N CYS A 152 11.84 0.74 23.11
CA CYS A 152 12.71 -0.41 23.33
C CYS A 152 14.18 0.04 23.38
N ALA A 153 14.60 0.60 24.52
CA ALA A 153 15.94 1.17 24.69
C ALA A 153 17.09 0.16 24.48
N SER A 154 16.81 -1.14 24.67
CA SER A 154 17.75 -2.25 24.47
C SER A 154 18.00 -2.58 23.00
N ASP A 155 17.14 -2.14 22.07
CA ASP A 155 17.24 -2.49 20.66
C ASP A 155 18.25 -1.60 19.93
N LYS A 156 19.49 -2.07 19.84
CA LYS A 156 20.61 -1.36 19.19
C LYS A 156 20.47 -1.18 17.68
N ILE A 157 19.52 -1.89 17.06
CA ILE A 157 19.27 -1.83 15.61
C ILE A 157 18.56 -0.53 15.23
N LEU A 158 17.73 0.01 16.13
CA LEU A 158 16.97 1.24 15.90
C LEU A 158 17.80 2.47 16.28
N GLU A 159 17.98 3.39 15.34
CA GLU A 159 18.57 4.69 15.62
C GLU A 159 17.59 5.58 16.41
N PHE A 160 18.13 6.32 17.37
CA PHE A 160 17.35 7.20 18.25
C PHE A 160 16.78 8.38 17.44
N ASP A 161 15.51 8.72 17.70
CA ASP A 161 14.75 9.78 17.02
C ASP A 161 14.71 9.71 15.49
N ARG A 162 15.07 8.57 14.90
CA ARG A 162 15.12 8.36 13.45
C ARG A 162 14.29 7.17 12.98
N ASP A 163 14.33 6.06 13.69
CA ASP A 163 13.74 4.81 13.21
C ASP A 163 12.54 4.36 14.03
N PHE A 164 11.55 3.81 13.34
CA PHE A 164 10.49 3.01 13.92
C PHE A 164 10.41 1.65 13.24
N ARG A 165 9.84 0.67 13.94
CA ARG A 165 9.68 -0.69 13.46
C ARG A 165 8.22 -1.08 13.51
N ILE A 166 7.76 -1.70 12.43
CA ILE A 166 6.47 -2.39 12.38
C ILE A 166 6.74 -3.89 12.27
N ARG A 167 6.07 -4.68 13.11
CA ARG A 167 6.03 -6.13 12.99
C ARG A 167 4.91 -6.53 12.03
N HIS A 168 5.29 -6.81 10.80
CA HIS A 168 4.39 -7.26 9.75
C HIS A 168 4.10 -8.76 9.84
N TYR A 169 3.12 -9.26 9.08
CA TYR A 169 2.88 -10.72 8.98
C TYR A 169 4.11 -11.45 8.43
N ALA A 170 4.88 -10.74 7.61
CA ALA A 170 6.05 -11.21 6.90
C ALA A 170 7.32 -11.15 7.78
N GLY A 171 7.39 -10.18 8.70
CA GLY A 171 8.53 -10.01 9.60
C GLY A 171 8.65 -8.60 10.15
N ASP A 172 9.68 -8.37 10.97
CA ASP A 172 9.98 -7.04 11.48
C ASP A 172 10.63 -6.19 10.37
N VAL A 173 10.08 -5.00 10.10
CA VAL A 173 10.64 -4.04 9.16
C VAL A 173 10.91 -2.72 9.86
N VAL A 174 12.13 -2.21 9.67
CA VAL A 174 12.58 -0.92 10.22
C VAL A 174 12.47 0.16 9.15
N TYR A 175 11.80 1.25 9.49
CA TYR A 175 11.58 2.40 8.62
C TYR A 175 12.26 3.64 9.22
N SER A 176 12.94 4.39 8.37
CA SER A 176 13.52 5.69 8.72
C SER A 176 12.49 6.81 8.50
N VAL A 177 12.28 7.67 9.50
CA VAL A 177 11.37 8.83 9.39
C VAL A 177 11.96 9.98 8.57
N ILE A 178 13.25 9.93 8.22
CA ILE A 178 13.89 10.99 7.44
C ILE A 178 13.18 11.19 6.09
N GLY A 179 12.67 12.40 5.87
CA GLY A 179 11.95 12.80 4.66
C GLY A 179 10.55 12.20 4.53
N PHE A 180 10.01 11.55 5.57
CA PHE A 180 8.72 10.86 5.52
C PHE A 180 7.57 11.85 5.35
N ILE A 181 7.61 12.99 6.07
CA ILE A 181 6.61 14.05 5.94
C ILE A 181 6.66 14.68 4.55
N ASP A 182 7.85 15.00 4.05
CA ASP A 182 8.01 15.68 2.76
C ASP A 182 7.56 14.79 1.60
N LYS A 183 7.86 13.49 1.64
CA LYS A 183 7.35 12.51 0.68
C LYS A 183 5.83 12.36 0.75
N ASN A 184 5.23 12.45 1.93
CA ASN A 184 3.78 12.38 2.07
C ASN A 184 3.06 13.66 1.61
N LYS A 185 3.74 14.81 1.75
CA LYS A 185 3.25 16.11 1.30
C LYS A 185 3.23 16.27 -0.20
N ASP A 186 3.92 15.41 -0.97
CA ASP A 186 4.25 15.55 -2.40
C ASP A 186 3.02 15.93 -3.26
N THR A 187 2.67 17.20 -3.19
CA THR A 187 1.52 17.83 -3.81
C THR A 187 2.10 18.96 -4.62
N LEU A 188 2.08 18.75 -5.92
CA LEU A 188 2.36 19.78 -6.88
C LEU A 188 1.58 21.06 -6.57
N PHE A 189 2.32 22.16 -6.44
CA PHE A 189 1.75 23.49 -6.29
C PHE A 189 0.72 23.76 -7.39
N GLN A 190 -0.44 24.28 -6.99
CA GLN A 190 -1.55 24.57 -7.91
C GLN A 190 -1.16 25.53 -9.03
N ASP A 191 -0.26 26.49 -8.75
CA ASP A 191 0.24 27.42 -9.76
C ASP A 191 1.04 26.71 -10.86
N PHE A 192 1.75 25.64 -10.52
CA PHE A 192 2.44 24.82 -11.52
C PHE A 192 1.45 24.02 -12.38
N LYS A 193 0.39 23.45 -11.77
CA LYS A 193 -0.68 22.77 -12.50
C LYS A 193 -1.39 23.71 -13.48
N ARG A 194 -1.65 24.95 -13.06
CA ARG A 194 -2.23 26.01 -13.90
C ARG A 194 -1.33 26.40 -15.07
N LEU A 195 -0.04 26.57 -14.80
CA LEU A 195 0.93 26.90 -15.84
C LEU A 195 0.91 25.83 -16.94
N LEU A 196 0.93 24.55 -16.55
CA LEU A 196 0.90 23.43 -17.50
C LEU A 196 -0.44 23.31 -18.23
N TYR A 197 -1.57 23.57 -17.57
CA TYR A 197 -2.88 23.61 -18.21
C TYR A 197 -3.01 24.73 -19.26
N ASN A 198 -2.37 25.87 -19.02
CA ASN A 198 -2.35 27.00 -19.95
C ASN A 198 -1.27 26.87 -21.05
N SER A 199 -0.61 25.71 -21.15
CA SER A 199 0.31 25.42 -22.24
C SER A 199 -0.40 25.40 -23.59
N SER A 200 0.31 25.80 -24.65
CA SER A 200 -0.16 25.74 -26.04
C SER A 200 -0.27 24.30 -26.55
N ASN A 201 0.42 23.35 -25.92
CA ASN A 201 0.37 21.94 -26.32
C ASN A 201 -0.91 21.28 -25.76
N PRO A 202 -1.80 20.76 -26.61
CA PRO A 202 -3.07 20.16 -26.18
C PRO A 202 -2.88 18.91 -25.31
N VAL A 203 -1.79 18.16 -25.51
CA VAL A 203 -1.46 16.97 -24.72
C VAL A 203 -1.11 17.37 -23.29
N LEU A 204 -0.23 18.37 -23.12
CA LEU A 204 0.12 18.91 -21.80
C LEU A 204 -1.11 19.51 -21.10
N LYS A 205 -1.96 20.22 -21.83
CA LYS A 205 -3.21 20.75 -21.27
C LYS A 205 -4.13 19.65 -20.74
N ASN A 206 -4.31 18.58 -21.52
CA ASN A 206 -5.16 17.45 -21.14
C ASN A 206 -4.61 16.63 -19.96
N MET A 207 -3.29 16.66 -19.71
CA MET A 207 -2.69 16.01 -18.53
C MET A 207 -3.01 16.73 -17.21
N TRP A 208 -3.37 18.02 -17.26
CA TRP A 208 -3.57 18.87 -16.08
C TRP A 208 -4.95 19.54 -16.01
N PRO A 209 -6.07 18.80 -16.11
CA PRO A 209 -7.40 19.39 -16.13
C PRO A 209 -7.75 20.18 -14.86
N GLU A 210 -7.13 19.81 -13.72
CA GLU A 210 -7.24 20.49 -12.43
C GLU A 210 -6.77 21.95 -12.48
N GLY A 211 -5.86 22.29 -13.41
CA GLY A 211 -5.40 23.66 -13.62
C GLY A 211 -6.48 24.63 -14.10
N LYS A 212 -7.68 24.13 -14.45
CA LYS A 212 -8.85 24.96 -14.78
C LYS A 212 -9.51 25.59 -13.55
N LEU A 213 -9.30 25.05 -12.34
CA LEU A 213 -10.01 25.46 -11.13
C LEU A 213 -9.57 26.86 -10.63
N SER A 214 -10.53 27.67 -10.18
CA SER A 214 -10.30 29.03 -9.68
C SER A 214 -9.59 29.04 -8.30
N ILE A 215 -8.84 30.10 -7.96
CA ILE A 215 -8.11 30.20 -6.67
C ILE A 215 -9.07 30.03 -5.48
N SER A 216 -10.30 30.51 -5.63
CA SER A 216 -11.37 30.48 -4.65
C SER A 216 -11.96 29.09 -4.38
N GLU A 217 -11.96 28.18 -5.35
CA GLU A 217 -12.52 26.82 -5.20
C GLU A 217 -11.50 25.83 -4.59
N VAL A 218 -10.21 26.18 -4.61
CA VAL A 218 -9.10 25.35 -4.11
C VAL A 218 -8.73 25.73 -2.67
N THR A 219 -9.73 26.02 -1.84
CA THR A 219 -9.54 26.29 -0.40
C THR A 219 -9.43 25.01 0.43
N LYS A 220 -9.74 23.84 -0.15
CA LYS A 220 -9.44 22.55 0.47
C LYS A 220 -8.00 22.17 0.17
N ARG A 221 -7.20 22.00 1.23
CA ARG A 221 -5.83 21.48 1.13
C ARG A 221 -5.87 20.11 0.44
N PRO A 222 -4.93 19.84 -0.49
CA PRO A 222 -4.90 18.59 -1.22
C PRO A 222 -4.75 17.41 -0.25
N LEU A 223 -5.30 16.26 -0.63
CA LEU A 223 -5.05 15.01 0.08
C LEU A 223 -3.57 14.67 -0.02
N THR A 224 -3.04 14.06 1.04
CA THR A 224 -1.66 13.58 1.10
C THR A 224 -1.47 12.33 0.24
N ALA A 225 -0.22 12.02 -0.11
CA ALA A 225 0.11 10.85 -0.90
C ALA A 225 -0.37 9.55 -0.22
N ALA A 226 -0.19 9.43 1.11
CA ALA A 226 -0.62 8.26 1.87
C ALA A 226 -2.14 8.09 1.87
N THR A 227 -2.91 9.18 2.01
CA THR A 227 -4.38 9.08 1.97
C THR A 227 -4.90 8.78 0.57
N LEU A 228 -4.29 9.34 -0.48
CA LEU A 228 -4.62 8.96 -1.86
C LEU A 228 -4.34 7.47 -2.10
N PHE A 229 -3.17 7.00 -1.68
CA PHE A 229 -2.80 5.59 -1.78
C PHE A 229 -3.76 4.66 -1.02
N LYS A 230 -4.11 5.02 0.22
CA LYS A 230 -5.11 4.30 1.03
C LYS A 230 -6.45 4.18 0.32
N ASN A 231 -6.95 5.28 -0.25
CA ASN A 231 -8.24 5.30 -0.94
C ASN A 231 -8.22 4.41 -2.20
N SER A 232 -7.13 4.46 -2.98
CA SER A 232 -6.93 3.57 -4.12
C SER A 232 -6.89 2.10 -3.71
N MET A 233 -6.24 1.79 -2.58
CA MET A 233 -6.19 0.43 -2.04
C MET A 233 -7.55 -0.08 -1.57
N ILE A 234 -8.36 0.75 -0.92
CA ILE A 234 -9.75 0.40 -0.54
C ILE A 234 -10.55 0.06 -1.80
N ALA A 235 -10.52 0.94 -2.81
CA ALA A 235 -11.25 0.72 -4.05
C ALA A 235 -10.82 -0.55 -4.79
N LEU A 236 -9.52 -0.87 -4.76
CA LEU A 236 -8.99 -2.11 -5.34
C LEU A 236 -9.50 -3.35 -4.59
N VAL A 237 -9.42 -3.34 -3.25
CA VAL A 237 -9.86 -4.44 -2.40
C VAL A 237 -11.35 -4.72 -2.57
N ASP A 238 -12.18 -3.67 -2.61
CA ASP A 238 -13.62 -3.79 -2.85
C ASP A 238 -13.91 -4.41 -4.23
N ASN A 239 -13.12 -4.02 -5.24
CA ASN A 239 -13.24 -4.57 -6.59
C ASN A 239 -12.86 -6.06 -6.62
N LEU A 240 -11.79 -6.46 -5.95
CA LEU A 240 -11.33 -7.85 -5.87
C LEU A 240 -12.29 -8.72 -5.06
N ALA A 241 -12.85 -8.20 -3.96
CA ALA A 241 -13.83 -8.92 -3.13
C ALA A 241 -15.11 -9.30 -3.90
N SER A 242 -15.43 -8.58 -4.98
CA SER A 242 -16.57 -8.89 -5.85
C SER A 242 -16.32 -10.01 -6.87
N LYS A 243 -15.09 -10.53 -6.94
CA LYS A 243 -14.64 -11.49 -7.97
C LYS A 243 -14.10 -12.76 -7.35
N VAL A 244 -14.13 -13.83 -8.15
CA VAL A 244 -13.39 -15.06 -7.84
C VAL A 244 -11.90 -14.78 -8.05
N THR A 245 -11.08 -15.02 -7.03
CA THR A 245 -9.66 -14.69 -7.03
C THR A 245 -8.82 -15.97 -7.11
N PHE A 246 -7.82 -15.98 -7.99
CA PHE A 246 -6.80 -17.03 -8.07
C PHE A 246 -5.44 -16.41 -7.79
N LEU A 247 -4.65 -17.01 -6.90
CA LEU A 247 -3.37 -16.45 -6.47
C LEU A 247 -2.21 -17.29 -7.00
N LEU A 248 -1.32 -16.63 -7.77
CA LEU A 248 -0.09 -17.21 -8.30
C LEU A 248 1.09 -16.58 -7.57
N ARG A 249 1.87 -17.38 -6.82
CA ARG A 249 3.11 -16.91 -6.18
C ARG A 249 4.32 -17.28 -7.02
N ILE A 250 5.08 -16.27 -7.40
CA ILE A 250 6.32 -16.43 -8.19
C ILE A 250 7.50 -16.20 -7.25
N SER A 251 8.18 -17.27 -6.83
CA SER A 251 9.46 -17.17 -6.11
C SER A 251 10.59 -17.13 -7.14
N ILE A 252 11.23 -15.97 -7.33
CA ILE A 252 12.44 -15.86 -8.13
C ILE A 252 13.60 -16.41 -7.29
N LEU A 253 13.91 -17.69 -7.48
CA LEU A 253 15.17 -18.27 -7.02
C LEU A 253 16.31 -17.60 -7.80
N TRP A 254 16.94 -16.60 -7.19
CA TRP A 254 18.22 -16.10 -7.69
C TRP A 254 19.20 -17.27 -7.75
N PRO A 255 19.93 -17.50 -8.87
CA PRO A 255 20.88 -18.59 -8.96
C PRO A 255 21.87 -18.52 -7.80
N LEU A 256 22.09 -19.67 -7.13
CA LEU A 256 22.95 -19.85 -5.96
C LEU A 256 24.41 -19.39 -6.15
N SER A 257 24.82 -18.89 -7.31
CA SER A 257 26.19 -18.52 -7.62
C SER A 257 26.61 -17.11 -7.17
N MET A 258 25.73 -16.29 -6.59
CA MET A 258 26.06 -14.89 -6.26
C MET A 258 25.70 -14.37 -4.86
N VAL A 259 25.38 -15.22 -3.86
CA VAL A 259 25.14 -14.71 -2.50
C VAL A 259 25.77 -15.62 -1.43
N VAL A 260 27.01 -15.28 -1.07
CA VAL A 260 27.61 -15.67 0.21
C VAL A 260 27.06 -14.70 1.26
N GLY A 261 26.09 -15.12 2.07
CA GLY A 261 25.60 -14.28 3.18
C GLY A 261 24.30 -14.76 3.81
N SER A 262 24.27 -14.74 5.15
CA SER A 262 23.18 -15.14 6.05
C SER A 262 21.80 -14.52 5.80
N ALA A 263 21.69 -13.54 4.89
CA ALA A 263 20.43 -12.90 4.50
C ALA A 263 19.49 -13.82 3.70
N CYS A 264 20.02 -14.84 3.02
CA CYS A 264 19.21 -15.72 2.17
C CYS A 264 18.28 -16.65 2.97
N CYS A 265 18.61 -16.96 4.22
CA CYS A 265 17.83 -17.88 5.06
C CYS A 265 16.51 -17.25 5.57
N HIS A 266 16.51 -15.94 5.83
CA HIS A 266 15.29 -15.22 6.26
C HIS A 266 14.26 -15.10 5.13
N ARG A 267 14.71 -14.82 3.89
CA ARG A 267 13.82 -14.71 2.72
C ARG A 267 13.17 -16.04 2.34
N PHE A 268 13.89 -17.15 2.55
CA PHE A 268 13.37 -18.51 2.36
C PHE A 268 12.35 -18.89 3.45
N LEU A 269 12.57 -18.49 4.71
CA LEU A 269 11.64 -18.72 5.81
C LEU A 269 10.36 -17.89 5.71
N LEU A 270 10.41 -16.69 5.14
CA LEU A 270 9.24 -15.87 4.81
C LEU A 270 8.32 -16.55 3.79
N ASP A 271 8.89 -17.05 2.68
CA ASP A 271 8.16 -17.83 1.67
C ASP A 271 7.58 -19.12 2.26
N ILE A 272 8.28 -19.75 3.21
CA ILE A 272 7.81 -20.96 3.92
C ILE A 272 6.78 -20.64 4.99
N CYS A 273 6.89 -19.55 5.77
CA CYS A 273 5.92 -19.19 6.81
C CYS A 273 4.55 -18.88 6.18
N CYS A 274 4.59 -18.24 5.01
CA CYS A 274 3.44 -17.96 4.19
C CYS A 274 2.89 -19.22 3.47
N ARG A 275 3.72 -20.26 3.24
CA ARG A 275 3.26 -21.63 2.92
C ARG A 275 2.72 -22.36 4.14
N LYS A 276 3.23 -22.14 5.35
CA LYS A 276 2.88 -22.91 6.55
C LYS A 276 1.46 -22.63 7.01
N CYS A 277 1.05 -21.35 7.01
CA CYS A 277 -0.37 -20.99 7.22
C CYS A 277 -1.33 -21.61 6.19
N MET A 278 -0.86 -21.95 4.98
CA MET A 278 -1.71 -22.46 3.90
C MET A 278 -1.65 -24.00 3.79
N CYS A 279 -0.49 -24.62 4.03
CA CYS A 279 -0.32 -26.07 4.10
C CYS A 279 -0.95 -26.66 5.36
N ASP A 280 -0.91 -25.96 6.51
CA ASP A 280 -1.64 -26.38 7.70
C ASP A 280 -3.17 -26.25 7.52
N LEU A 281 -3.62 -25.42 6.57
CA LEU A 281 -5.03 -25.28 6.16
C LEU A 281 -5.47 -26.36 5.15
N LEU A 282 -4.57 -26.80 4.26
CA LEU A 282 -4.86 -27.70 3.13
C LEU A 282 -4.60 -29.19 3.41
N PHE A 283 -3.90 -29.54 4.50
CA PHE A 283 -3.46 -30.91 4.79
C PHE A 283 -3.78 -31.40 6.21
N ARG A 284 -4.92 -30.99 6.79
CA ARG A 284 -5.51 -31.68 7.95
C ARG A 284 -6.90 -32.17 7.64
#